data_AF-A0A940NU50-F1
#
_entry.id   AF-A0A940NU50-F1
#
_cell.length_a   1.000
_cell.length_b   1.000
_cell.length_c   1.000
_cell.angle_alpha   90.00
_cell.angle_beta   90.00
_cell.angle_gamma   90.00
#
_symmetry.space_group_name_H-M   'P 1'
#
loop_
_entity.id
_entity.type
_entity.pdbx_description
1 polymer ?
#
loop_
_entity_poly.entity_id
_entity_poly.type
_entity_poly.pdbx_seq_one_letter_code
_entity_poly.pdbx_strand_id
1 'polypeptide(L)'
;IVTKRRVTMTLEESDAYLMQHKKPVDLSKYLQKQIFSELDVFLDTYPIVPKQYISYQRSAFFGKDDPDFRLTFDREITERRYDLSLALPSYGAQIIAPNQRLMEVKIAGAMPLWLSQKLSELQIYKVSFSKYGTAYTRHVRNELYLGGHFQQRTAAAAADAAQRPIIQKTNNPGFFHKHGVVLP
;
A
#
# COMPACT_ATOMS: atom_id res chain seq x y z
N ILE A 1 -16.00 11.53 -4.61
CA ILE A 1 -14.67 12.16 -4.82
C ILE A 1 -13.77 11.74 -3.66
N VAL A 2 -12.57 11.22 -3.91
CA VAL A 2 -11.57 10.95 -2.85
C VAL A 2 -10.52 12.06 -2.94
N THR A 3 -10.35 12.84 -1.86
CA THR A 3 -9.36 13.92 -1.81
C THR A 3 -8.07 13.43 -1.16
N LYS A 4 -6.92 13.91 -1.65
CA LYS A 4 -5.60 13.63 -1.07
C LYS A 4 -4.85 14.94 -0.87
N ARG A 5 -4.49 15.23 0.38
CA ARG A 5 -3.70 16.40 0.79
C ARG A 5 -2.35 15.95 1.34
N ARG A 6 -1.32 16.78 1.18
CA ARG A 6 0.06 16.50 1.59
C ARG A 6 0.72 17.79 2.06
N VAL A 7 1.68 17.65 2.98
CA VAL A 7 2.66 18.68 3.32
C VAL A 7 4.04 18.14 2.95
N THR A 8 4.89 19.02 2.43
CA THR A 8 6.30 18.70 2.16
C THR A 8 7.12 19.13 3.37
N MET A 9 8.02 18.26 3.81
CA MET A 9 8.92 18.48 4.94
C MET A 9 10.19 17.65 4.73
N THR A 10 11.25 17.98 5.46
CA THR A 10 12.46 17.16 5.52
C THR A 10 12.18 15.87 6.31
N LEU A 11 13.08 14.88 6.19
CA LEU A 11 12.97 13.66 6.99
C LEU A 11 13.01 13.98 8.49
N GLU A 12 13.93 14.85 8.92
CA GLU A 12 14.08 15.31 10.30
C GLU A 12 12.81 15.98 10.83
N GLU A 13 12.21 16.88 10.05
CA GLU A 13 10.94 17.53 10.41
C GLU A 13 9.81 16.49 10.54
N SER A 14 9.77 15.49 9.66
CA SER A 14 8.75 14.43 9.71
C SER A 14 8.90 13.55 10.95
N ASP A 15 10.13 13.21 11.32
CA ASP A 15 10.42 12.40 12.50
C ASP A 15 10.11 13.21 13.78
N ALA A 16 10.51 14.48 13.83
CA ALA A 16 10.18 15.38 14.93
C ALA A 16 8.66 15.55 15.10
N TYR A 17 7.91 15.63 14.01
CA TYR A 17 6.46 15.73 14.08
C TYR A 17 5.80 14.43 14.55
N LEU A 18 6.16 13.28 13.95
CA LEU A 18 5.54 12.00 14.28
C LEU A 18 5.93 11.47 15.67
N MET A 19 7.13 11.79 16.16
CA MET A 19 7.62 11.29 17.46
C MET A 19 7.44 12.29 18.60
N GLN A 20 7.48 13.60 18.32
CA GLN A 20 7.51 14.65 19.35
C GLN A 20 6.37 15.66 19.20
N HIS A 21 5.47 15.47 18.23
CA HIS A 21 4.41 16.43 17.86
C HIS A 21 4.94 17.83 17.52
N LYS A 22 6.22 17.94 17.15
CA LYS A 22 6.88 19.20 16.80
C LYS A 22 6.62 19.53 15.33
N LYS A 23 5.78 20.53 15.07
CA LYS A 23 5.49 20.98 13.70
C LYS A 23 6.71 21.68 13.05
N PRO A 24 6.81 21.67 11.70
CA PRO A 24 7.79 22.48 10.98
C PRO A 24 7.64 23.98 11.28
N VAL A 25 8.75 24.71 11.18
CA VAL A 25 8.81 26.15 11.54
C VAL A 25 8.01 27.02 10.55
N ASP A 26 8.04 26.69 9.25
CA ASP A 26 7.31 27.45 8.23
C ASP A 26 5.92 26.88 7.97
N LEU A 27 4.92 27.42 8.68
CA LEU A 27 3.49 27.20 8.42
C LEU A 27 2.82 28.42 7.79
N SER A 28 3.54 29.19 6.96
CA SER A 28 3.03 30.43 6.37
C SER A 28 1.76 30.24 5.52
N LYS A 29 1.59 29.06 4.91
CA LYS A 29 0.44 28.76 4.04
C LYS A 29 -0.75 28.23 4.86
N TYR A 30 -1.90 28.88 4.75
CA TYR A 30 -3.16 28.47 5.41
C TYR A 30 -3.48 26.98 5.23
N LEU A 31 -3.32 26.45 4.01
CA LEU A 31 -3.59 25.04 3.72
C LEU A 31 -2.71 24.09 4.54
N GLN A 32 -1.46 24.44 4.83
CA GLN A 32 -0.59 23.63 5.66
C GLN A 32 -1.08 23.61 7.10
N LYS A 33 -1.50 24.77 7.65
CA LYS A 33 -2.08 24.85 9.00
C LYS A 33 -3.28 23.92 9.14
N GLN A 34 -4.20 23.94 8.17
CA GLN A 34 -5.37 23.07 8.19
C GLN A 34 -4.97 21.59 8.14
N ILE A 35 -4.04 21.19 7.27
CA ILE A 35 -3.59 19.80 7.19
C ILE A 35 -2.97 19.36 8.53
N PHE A 36 -2.15 20.19 9.16
CA PHE A 36 -1.56 19.86 10.46
C PHE A 36 -2.60 19.78 11.57
N SER A 37 -3.57 20.69 11.64
CA SER A 37 -4.64 20.61 12.64
C SER A 37 -5.42 19.31 12.54
N GLU A 38 -5.71 18.84 11.32
CA GLU A 38 -6.38 17.55 11.12
C GLU A 38 -5.49 16.36 11.44
N LEU A 39 -4.19 16.43 11.12
CA LEU A 39 -3.22 15.41 11.50
C LEU A 39 -3.05 15.33 13.02
N ASP A 40 -3.00 16.46 13.72
CA ASP A 40 -2.90 16.51 15.18
C ASP A 40 -4.09 15.77 15.81
N VAL A 41 -5.32 16.09 15.39
CA VAL A 41 -6.52 15.38 15.86
C VAL A 41 -6.40 13.88 15.63
N PHE A 42 -5.89 13.46 14.46
CA PHE A 42 -5.71 12.05 14.15
C PHE A 42 -4.65 11.38 15.03
N LEU A 43 -3.51 12.04 15.26
CA LEU A 43 -2.41 11.55 16.10
C LEU A 43 -2.81 11.49 17.58
N ASP A 44 -3.58 12.47 18.06
CA ASP A 44 -4.06 12.53 19.44
C ASP A 44 -5.16 11.49 19.69
N THR A 45 -5.92 11.13 18.66
CA THR A 45 -7.02 10.14 18.75
C THR A 45 -6.51 8.71 18.66
N TYR A 46 -5.49 8.45 17.84
CA TYR A 46 -5.02 7.09 17.54
C TYR A 46 -3.54 6.92 17.89
N PRO A 47 -3.16 5.87 18.65
CA PRO A 47 -1.76 5.58 18.96
C PRO A 47 -1.07 4.97 17.73
N ILE A 48 -0.80 5.80 16.73
CA ILE A 48 -0.20 5.34 15.50
C ILE A 48 1.30 5.11 15.68
N VAL A 49 1.80 4.08 15.01
CA VAL A 49 3.22 3.80 14.91
C VAL A 49 3.54 3.33 13.49
N PRO A 50 4.76 3.52 12.99
CA PRO A 50 5.17 2.93 11.73
C PRO A 50 4.97 1.40 11.75
N LYS A 51 4.32 0.85 10.72
CA LYS A 51 4.04 -0.60 10.61
C LYS A 51 4.48 -1.25 9.30
N GLN A 52 4.66 -0.47 8.23
CA GLN A 52 4.95 -1.00 6.91
C GLN A 52 5.72 0.04 6.10
N TYR A 53 6.88 -0.35 5.61
CA TYR A 53 7.64 0.37 4.60
C TYR A 53 7.18 -0.08 3.22
N ILE A 54 7.04 0.87 2.29
CA ILE A 54 6.77 0.62 0.87
C ILE A 54 7.59 1.60 0.04
N SER A 55 8.39 1.07 -0.88
CA SER A 55 9.08 1.84 -1.91
C SER A 55 8.83 1.24 -3.29
N TYR A 56 9.16 1.99 -4.34
CA TYR A 56 9.08 1.57 -5.73
C TYR A 56 9.84 2.56 -6.61
N GLN A 57 10.27 2.11 -7.78
CA GLN A 57 10.72 3.00 -8.84
C GLN A 57 9.56 3.30 -9.78
N ARG A 58 9.39 4.57 -10.17
CA ARG A 58 8.29 5.02 -11.03
C ARG A 58 8.78 5.65 -12.31
N SER A 59 8.28 5.16 -13.44
CA SER A 59 8.28 5.87 -14.71
C SER A 59 6.92 6.53 -14.90
N ALA A 60 6.89 7.84 -15.18
CA ALA A 60 5.67 8.60 -15.39
C ALA A 60 5.67 9.26 -16.76
N PHE A 61 4.56 9.10 -17.47
CA PHE A 61 4.32 9.64 -18.80
C PHE A 61 3.04 10.48 -18.75
N PHE A 62 3.06 11.57 -19.52
CA PHE A 62 1.96 12.52 -19.62
C PHE A 62 1.50 12.57 -21.07
N GLY A 63 0.20 12.77 -21.28
CA GLY A 63 -0.34 12.96 -22.62
C GLY A 63 0.30 14.17 -23.29
N LYS A 64 0.74 13.99 -24.53
CA LYS A 64 1.28 15.08 -25.34
C LYS A 64 0.19 16.11 -25.64
N ASP A 65 -1.01 15.62 -25.96
CA ASP A 65 -2.14 16.43 -26.40
C ASP A 65 -3.27 16.53 -25.35
N ASP A 66 -3.19 15.72 -24.29
CA ASP A 66 -4.16 15.68 -23.18
C ASP A 66 -3.41 15.79 -21.83
N PRO A 67 -3.48 16.94 -21.14
CA PRO A 67 -2.81 17.15 -19.85
C PRO A 67 -3.41 16.33 -18.70
N ASP A 68 -4.64 15.83 -18.87
CA ASP A 68 -5.34 15.00 -17.90
C ASP A 68 -5.06 13.50 -18.10
N PHE A 69 -4.49 13.12 -19.24
CA PHE A 69 -3.98 11.77 -19.47
C PHE A 69 -2.63 11.56 -18.79
N ARG A 70 -2.55 10.57 -17.90
CA ARG A 70 -1.30 10.15 -17.25
C ARG A 70 -1.18 8.64 -17.23
N LEU A 71 0.01 8.17 -17.56
CA LEU A 71 0.36 6.75 -17.53
C LEU A 71 1.58 6.58 -16.63
N THR A 72 1.51 5.69 -15.65
CA THR A 72 2.67 5.40 -14.79
C THR A 72 2.93 3.91 -14.71
N PHE A 73 4.20 3.54 -14.63
CA PHE A 73 4.65 2.19 -14.37
C PHE A 73 5.48 2.18 -13.09
N ASP A 74 5.07 1.37 -12.13
CA ASP A 74 5.82 1.12 -10.92
C ASP A 74 6.51 -0.25 -11.02
N ARG A 75 7.80 -0.29 -10.68
CA ARG A 75 8.61 -1.51 -10.57
C ARG A 75 9.32 -1.59 -9.24
N GLU A 76 9.86 -2.76 -8.94
CA GLU A 76 10.62 -3.00 -7.71
C GLU A 76 9.83 -2.55 -6.47
N ILE A 77 8.54 -2.90 -6.44
CA ILE A 77 7.65 -2.52 -5.35
C ILE A 77 8.08 -3.32 -4.12
N THR A 78 8.84 -2.66 -3.25
CA THR A 78 9.53 -3.28 -2.12
C THR A 78 8.74 -3.04 -0.85
N GLU A 79 8.65 -4.05 0.00
CA GLU A 79 7.99 -3.99 1.29
C GLU A 79 8.87 -4.53 2.42
N ARG A 80 8.71 -3.97 3.62
CA ARG A 80 9.21 -4.58 4.86
C ARG A 80 8.41 -4.09 6.06
N ARG A 81 8.38 -4.90 7.12
CA ARG A 81 7.75 -4.60 8.43
C ARG A 81 8.75 -4.43 9.57
N TYR A 82 10.04 -4.47 9.24
CA TYR A 82 11.19 -4.20 10.09
C TYR A 82 11.99 -3.04 9.48
N ASP A 83 12.88 -2.42 10.24
CA ASP A 83 13.75 -1.34 9.77
C ASP A 83 13.01 -0.25 8.99
N LEU A 84 11.96 0.28 9.61
CA LEU A 84 10.96 1.13 8.95
C LEU A 84 11.41 2.57 8.68
N SER A 85 12.59 2.95 9.15
CA SER A 85 13.14 4.29 8.91
C SER A 85 13.33 4.53 7.41
N LEU A 86 12.90 5.71 6.96
CA LEU A 86 13.10 6.18 5.59
C LEU A 86 14.56 6.60 5.32
N ALA A 87 15.39 6.72 6.36
CA ALA A 87 16.82 6.97 6.22
C ALA A 87 17.60 5.75 5.69
N LEU A 88 17.01 4.56 5.80
CA LEU A 88 17.65 3.32 5.38
C LEU A 88 17.45 3.08 3.88
N PRO A 89 18.39 2.38 3.21
CA PRO A 89 18.24 2.01 1.80
C PRO A 89 16.94 1.23 1.51
N SER A 90 16.56 1.21 0.24
CA SER A 90 15.42 0.40 -0.22
C SER A 90 15.82 -1.07 -0.32
N TYR A 91 15.28 -1.90 0.57
CA TYR A 91 15.44 -3.37 0.59
C TYR A 91 14.24 -4.03 1.27
N GLY A 92 14.09 -5.34 1.07
CA GLY A 92 12.98 -6.12 1.61
C GLY A 92 12.40 -7.07 0.58
N ALA A 93 11.18 -7.54 0.83
CA ALA A 93 10.48 -8.44 -0.08
C ALA A 93 9.84 -7.66 -1.24
N GLN A 94 9.81 -8.25 -2.42
CA GLN A 94 9.11 -7.67 -3.58
C GLN A 94 7.61 -8.04 -3.55
N ILE A 95 6.73 -7.06 -3.76
CA ILE A 95 5.29 -7.28 -3.82
C ILE A 95 4.89 -7.95 -5.13
N ILE A 96 5.54 -7.59 -6.24
CA ILE A 96 5.33 -8.16 -7.57
C ILE A 96 6.61 -8.83 -8.07
N ALA A 97 6.51 -9.71 -9.08
CA ALA A 97 7.69 -10.39 -9.61
C ALA A 97 8.66 -9.41 -10.30
N PRO A 98 9.98 -9.72 -10.41
CA PRO A 98 10.97 -8.80 -10.97
C PRO A 98 10.68 -8.35 -12.42
N ASN A 99 10.08 -9.22 -13.23
CA ASN A 99 9.66 -8.91 -14.58
C ASN A 99 8.37 -8.07 -14.62
N GLN A 100 7.55 -8.14 -13.58
CA GLN A 100 6.25 -7.48 -13.56
C GLN A 100 6.32 -5.97 -13.33
N ARG A 101 5.33 -5.25 -13.86
CA ARG A 101 5.14 -3.81 -13.69
C ARG A 101 3.72 -3.50 -13.28
N LEU A 102 3.53 -2.57 -12.35
CA LEU A 102 2.20 -2.05 -12.02
C LEU A 102 1.93 -0.80 -12.87
N MET A 103 1.05 -0.93 -13.85
CA MET A 103 0.57 0.15 -14.69
C MET A 103 -0.65 0.82 -14.08
N GLU A 104 -0.61 2.15 -13.95
CA GLU A 104 -1.74 2.99 -13.55
C GLU A 104 -2.04 3.99 -14.67
N VAL A 105 -3.28 3.96 -15.16
CA VAL A 105 -3.81 4.84 -16.20
C VAL A 105 -4.75 5.85 -15.54
N LYS A 106 -4.56 7.13 -15.80
CA LYS A 106 -5.44 8.23 -15.39
C LYS A 106 -5.91 8.99 -16.60
N ILE A 107 -7.21 9.22 -16.64
CA ILE A 107 -7.93 9.97 -17.66
C ILE A 107 -9.06 10.73 -16.95
N ALA A 108 -9.27 11.99 -17.29
CA ALA A 108 -10.44 12.74 -16.82
C ALA A 108 -11.68 12.46 -17.68
N GLY A 109 -11.48 12.25 -18.98
CA GLY A 109 -12.52 11.92 -19.95
C GLY A 109 -12.55 10.44 -20.34
N ALA A 110 -12.87 10.19 -21.61
CA ALA A 110 -12.89 8.84 -22.18
C ALA A 110 -11.47 8.29 -22.40
N MET A 111 -11.35 6.96 -22.42
CA MET A 111 -10.10 6.28 -22.76
C MET A 111 -9.75 6.54 -24.24
N PRO A 112 -8.54 7.06 -24.56
CA PRO A 112 -8.13 7.22 -25.95
C PRO A 112 -8.19 5.88 -26.71
N LEU A 113 -8.74 5.92 -27.93
CA LEU A 113 -8.97 4.72 -28.74
C LEU A 113 -7.67 3.95 -29.00
N TRP A 114 -6.59 4.66 -29.34
CA TRP A 114 -5.28 4.05 -29.57
C TRP A 114 -4.78 3.27 -28.35
N LEU A 115 -5.04 3.76 -27.13
CA LEU A 115 -4.62 3.09 -25.91
C LEU A 115 -5.50 1.87 -25.66
N SER A 116 -6.82 2.00 -25.82
CA SER A 116 -7.75 0.85 -25.71
C SER A 116 -7.37 -0.29 -26.66
N GLN A 117 -7.08 0.05 -27.92
CA GLN A 117 -6.62 -0.91 -28.93
C GLN A 117 -5.30 -1.57 -28.51
N LYS A 118 -4.30 -0.79 -28.10
CA LYS A 118 -3.01 -1.33 -27.66
C LYS A 118 -3.10 -2.21 -26.42
N LEU A 119 -3.93 -1.84 -25.44
CA LEU A 119 -4.17 -2.66 -24.26
C LEU A 119 -4.84 -3.99 -24.65
N SER A 120 -5.81 -3.97 -25.57
CA SER A 120 -6.46 -5.19 -26.05
C SER A 120 -5.52 -6.09 -26.84
N GLU A 121 -4.69 -5.53 -27.73
CA GLU A 121 -3.67 -6.26 -28.49
C GLU A 121 -2.67 -6.97 -27.57
N LEU A 122 -2.24 -6.29 -26.50
CA LEU A 122 -1.31 -6.82 -25.50
C LEU A 122 -1.99 -7.68 -24.43
N GLN A 123 -3.31 -7.90 -24.52
CA GLN A 123 -4.14 -8.60 -23.54
C GLN A 123 -3.98 -8.06 -22.11
N ILE A 124 -3.90 -6.74 -22.01
CA ILE A 124 -3.75 -6.00 -20.75
C ILE A 124 -5.13 -5.62 -20.23
N TYR A 125 -5.52 -6.24 -19.12
CA TYR A 125 -6.83 -6.03 -18.51
C TYR A 125 -6.73 -5.37 -17.13
N LYS A 126 -7.75 -4.58 -16.81
CA LYS A 126 -7.86 -3.90 -15.51
C LYS A 126 -7.80 -4.93 -14.37
N VAL A 127 -6.90 -4.73 -13.41
CA VAL A 127 -7.00 -5.37 -12.10
C VAL A 127 -7.16 -4.33 -10.99
N SER A 128 -7.42 -4.80 -9.78
CA SER A 128 -7.38 -3.96 -8.59
C SER A 128 -6.14 -4.32 -7.79
N PHE A 129 -5.33 -3.32 -7.48
CA PHE A 129 -4.07 -3.48 -6.77
C PHE A 129 -3.84 -2.31 -5.81
N SER A 130 -3.56 -2.63 -4.54
CA SER A 130 -3.13 -1.69 -3.52
C SER A 130 -1.77 -2.12 -3.00
N LYS A 131 -0.72 -1.31 -3.14
CA LYS A 131 0.62 -1.69 -2.64
C LYS A 131 0.55 -2.08 -1.16
N TYR A 132 -0.02 -1.22 -0.32
CA TYR A 132 -0.19 -1.49 1.10
C TYR A 132 -1.16 -2.63 1.37
N GLY A 133 -2.30 -2.67 0.67
CA GLY A 133 -3.30 -3.72 0.89
C GLY A 133 -2.76 -5.11 0.55
N THR A 134 -2.01 -5.23 -0.55
CA THR A 134 -1.35 -6.48 -0.96
C THR A 134 -0.26 -6.88 0.03
N ALA A 135 0.62 -5.97 0.44
CA ALA A 135 1.63 -6.20 1.48
C ALA A 135 0.99 -6.68 2.80
N TYR A 136 -0.03 -5.96 3.28
CA TYR A 136 -0.72 -6.27 4.52
C TYR A 136 -1.46 -7.60 4.45
N THR A 137 -2.17 -7.88 3.36
CA THR A 137 -2.87 -9.16 3.15
C THR A 137 -1.88 -10.32 3.14
N ARG A 138 -0.72 -10.15 2.50
CA ARG A 138 0.36 -11.15 2.51
C ARG A 138 0.88 -11.38 3.93
N HIS A 139 1.12 -10.31 4.68
CA HIS A 139 1.56 -10.42 6.08
C HIS A 139 0.54 -11.18 6.94
N VAL A 140 -0.74 -10.77 6.94
CA VAL A 140 -1.80 -11.44 7.71
C VAL A 140 -1.92 -12.91 7.31
N ARG A 141 -1.85 -13.21 6.01
CA ARG A 141 -1.87 -14.57 5.50
C ARG A 141 -0.69 -15.40 6.04
N ASN A 142 0.52 -14.86 6.02
CA ASN A 142 1.70 -15.54 6.53
C ASN A 142 1.62 -15.79 8.05
N GLU A 143 1.15 -14.81 8.82
CA GLU A 143 0.90 -14.96 10.26
C GLU A 143 -0.13 -16.06 10.55
N LEU A 144 -1.23 -16.12 9.78
CA LEU A 144 -2.23 -17.17 9.92
C LEU A 144 -1.71 -18.56 9.54
N TYR A 145 -0.90 -18.67 8.49
CA TYR A 145 -0.29 -19.96 8.13
C TYR A 145 0.74 -20.41 9.16
N LEU A 146 1.61 -19.50 9.63
CA LEU A 146 2.61 -19.81 10.65
C LEU A 146 1.94 -20.13 12.00
N GLY A 147 0.94 -19.35 12.40
CA GLY A 147 0.13 -19.59 13.61
C GLY A 147 -0.70 -20.86 13.53
N GLY A 148 -1.25 -21.18 12.36
CA GLY A 148 -1.98 -22.41 12.08
C GLY A 148 -1.08 -23.65 12.07
N HIS A 149 0.16 -23.55 11.59
CA HIS A 149 1.15 -24.63 11.68
C HIS A 149 1.74 -24.78 13.08
N PHE A 150 1.85 -23.69 13.85
CA PHE A 150 2.21 -23.77 15.27
C PHE A 150 1.08 -24.43 16.08
N GLN A 151 -0.17 -24.04 15.83
CA GLN A 151 -1.35 -24.69 16.40
C GLN A 151 -1.52 -26.13 15.91
N GLN A 152 -1.16 -26.49 14.68
CA GLN A 152 -1.17 -27.89 14.22
C GLN A 152 -0.01 -28.71 14.80
N ARG A 153 1.15 -28.11 15.12
CA ARG A 153 2.22 -28.83 15.83
C ARG A 153 1.90 -29.03 17.31
N THR A 154 1.32 -28.03 17.97
CA THR A 154 0.84 -28.18 19.36
C THR A 154 -0.42 -29.03 19.43
N ALA A 155 -1.34 -28.91 18.47
CA ALA A 155 -2.52 -29.75 18.37
C ALA A 155 -2.21 -31.15 17.83
N ALA A 156 -1.19 -31.41 17.02
CA ALA A 156 -0.76 -32.79 16.72
C ALA A 156 -0.13 -33.44 17.95
N ALA A 157 0.60 -32.67 18.77
CA ALA A 157 1.07 -33.13 20.07
C ALA A 157 -0.06 -33.30 21.11
N ALA A 158 -1.16 -32.54 20.99
CA ALA A 158 -2.33 -32.65 21.88
C ALA A 158 -3.45 -33.56 21.35
N ALA A 159 -3.53 -33.84 20.05
CA ALA A 159 -4.54 -34.67 19.40
C ALA A 159 -4.17 -36.16 19.40
N ASP A 160 -2.91 -36.50 19.69
CA ASP A 160 -2.54 -37.85 20.15
C ASP A 160 -3.15 -38.15 21.54
N ALA A 161 -3.63 -37.13 22.25
CA ALA A 161 -4.22 -37.25 23.60
C ALA A 161 -5.75 -37.07 23.66
N ALA A 162 -6.45 -36.72 22.58
CA ALA A 162 -7.91 -36.54 22.66
C ALA A 162 -8.64 -36.75 21.32
N GLN A 163 -9.43 -37.81 21.26
CA GLN A 163 -10.34 -38.12 20.16
C GLN A 163 -11.67 -37.34 20.27
N ARG A 164 -12.14 -36.87 19.10
CA ARG A 164 -13.53 -36.50 18.67
C ARG A 164 -13.99 -35.03 18.74
N PRO A 165 -14.87 -34.60 17.80
CA PRO A 165 -14.78 -33.28 17.16
C PRO A 165 -15.93 -32.33 17.52
N ILE A 166 -15.70 -31.01 17.40
CA ILE A 166 -16.77 -30.01 17.31
C ILE A 166 -16.47 -29.02 16.18
N ILE A 167 -17.47 -28.86 15.31
CA ILE A 167 -17.55 -27.96 14.15
C ILE A 167 -17.84 -26.53 14.63
N GLN A 168 -17.23 -25.50 14.03
CA GLN A 168 -17.95 -24.25 13.72
C GLN A 168 -17.23 -23.37 12.68
N LYS A 169 -18.05 -22.89 11.73
CA LYS A 169 -17.75 -21.87 10.70
C LYS A 169 -17.85 -20.47 11.30
N THR A 170 -17.08 -19.51 10.79
CA THR A 170 -17.61 -18.14 10.56
C THR A 170 -16.89 -17.44 9.40
N ASN A 171 -17.73 -16.83 8.56
CA ASN A 171 -17.41 -15.95 7.43
C ASN A 171 -16.98 -14.54 7.89
N ASN A 172 -16.55 -13.76 6.90
CA ASN A 172 -16.86 -12.33 6.65
C ASN A 172 -15.69 -11.31 6.80
N PRO A 173 -15.79 -10.09 6.22
CA PRO A 173 -15.28 -9.80 4.87
C PRO A 173 -14.52 -8.45 4.73
N GLY A 174 -13.95 -8.21 3.54
CA GLY A 174 -14.00 -6.89 2.88
C GLY A 174 -12.90 -5.86 3.18
N PHE A 175 -12.02 -5.61 2.21
CA PHE A 175 -11.23 -4.37 2.12
C PHE A 175 -11.40 -3.71 0.75
N PHE A 176 -11.50 -2.38 0.75
CA PHE A 176 -11.73 -1.54 -0.43
C PHE A 176 -10.52 -1.47 -1.37
N HIS A 177 -10.80 -1.47 -2.67
CA HIS A 177 -9.85 -1.73 -3.76
C HIS A 177 -9.46 -0.43 -4.49
N LYS A 178 -8.16 -0.27 -4.83
CA LYS A 178 -7.69 0.71 -5.85
C LYS A 178 -7.38 -0.03 -7.14
N HIS A 179 -7.59 0.61 -8.27
CA HIS A 179 -7.42 0.02 -9.60
C HIS A 179 -5.99 0.20 -10.13
N GLY A 180 -5.39 -0.86 -10.63
CA GLY A 180 -4.06 -0.86 -11.25
C GLY A 180 -3.85 -2.18 -12.00
N VAL A 181 -3.07 -2.20 -13.08
CA VAL A 181 -2.85 -3.41 -13.88
C VAL A 181 -1.46 -3.97 -13.60
N VAL A 182 -1.36 -5.26 -13.26
CA VAL A 182 -0.05 -5.94 -13.17
C VAL A 182 0.27 -6.52 -14.55
N LEU A 183 1.34 -6.03 -15.16
CA LEU A 183 1.89 -6.51 -16.42
C LEU A 183 3.02 -7.51 -16.16
N PRO A 184 3.21 -8.54 -17.00
CA PRO A 184 4.37 -9.44 -16.96
C PRO A 184 5.69 -8.74 -17.28
#